data_AF-A0A519GGS3-F1
#
_entry.id   AF-A0A519GGS3-F1
#
_cell.length_a   1.000
_cell.length_b   1.000
_cell.length_c   1.000
_cell.angle_alpha   90.00
_cell.angle_beta   90.00
_cell.angle_gamma   90.00
#
_symmetry.space_group_name_H-M   'P 1'
#
loop_
_entity.id
_entity.type
_entity.pdbx_description
1 polymer ?
#
loop_
_entity_poly.entity_id
_entity_poly.type
_entity_poly.pdbx_seq_one_letter_code
_entity_poly.pdbx_strand_id
1 'polypeptide(L)'
;ATDRKHRYFGPYPSAWAVKESILLLQKVFKLRTCEDTVYANRTRPCLLYQIKRCSGPCVGHIAPENYAQDVANAEAFLMGDTQQVLRTLEDRMTAHAEKLEFEQAAELRNQMSAISRVLHQQSIEIASDKDVDILAVKVQGGKACVNLAMVRGGRHLGDRPYFPVHVEDATQMQSDELDAEEGAPPAALDAVEVQVLEAFIAQHYIDVPVPATLVLSEQVSRELIEAVSQQSGTRITAVFQPREQRRHWLEMAQTNAGLQLARLLAEEGSQQARTRALAEALELAPDDLDNFRIECFDISHTAGEATQASCVVFEHHAMQNREYRRYNIDGITPGDDYAAMRQVLHR
;
A
#
# COMPACT_ATOMS: atom_id res chain seq x y z
N ALA A 1 7.01 -18.86 14.76
CA ALA A 1 7.18 -18.70 16.21
C ALA A 1 8.06 -17.49 16.45
N THR A 2 7.48 -16.41 16.97
CA THR A 2 8.16 -15.11 17.18
C THR A 2 9.23 -15.23 18.24
N ASP A 3 10.42 -14.73 17.92
CA ASP A 3 11.57 -14.65 18.82
C ASP A 3 11.19 -13.86 20.09
N ARG A 4 11.39 -14.46 21.26
CA ARG A 4 10.93 -13.94 22.57
C ARG A 4 11.64 -12.66 23.03
N LYS A 5 12.59 -12.13 22.25
CA LYS A 5 13.37 -10.93 22.58
C LYS A 5 12.70 -9.61 22.18
N HIS A 6 11.70 -9.61 21.30
CA HIS A 6 11.11 -8.39 20.76
C HIS A 6 9.59 -8.37 20.93
N ARG A 7 9.04 -7.19 21.27
CA ARG A 7 7.60 -6.93 21.25
C ARG A 7 7.24 -6.36 19.87
N TYR A 8 6.34 -7.05 19.17
CA TYR A 8 5.89 -6.65 17.84
C TYR A 8 4.54 -5.96 17.96
N PHE A 9 4.44 -4.78 17.34
CA PHE A 9 3.19 -4.00 17.23
C PHE A 9 2.83 -3.89 15.75
N GLY A 10 1.58 -4.19 15.40
CA GLY A 10 1.10 -4.35 14.02
C GLY A 10 0.04 -5.46 13.94
N PRO A 11 -0.36 -5.90 12.74
CA PRO A 11 0.11 -5.50 11.41
C PRO A 11 -0.36 -4.09 11.01
N TYR A 12 0.49 -3.36 10.29
CA TYR A 12 0.16 -2.05 9.74
C TYR A 12 -0.28 -2.18 8.27
N PRO A 13 -1.21 -1.34 7.81
CA PRO A 13 -1.83 -1.42 6.47
C PRO A 13 -0.87 -1.07 5.34
N SER A 14 0.15 -0.25 5.61
CA SER A 14 1.11 0.23 4.63
C SER A 14 2.40 0.66 5.32
N ALA A 15 3.50 0.69 4.58
CA ALA A 15 4.76 1.26 5.05
C ALA A 15 4.63 2.74 5.45
N TRP A 16 3.64 3.45 4.90
CA TRP A 16 3.36 4.84 5.25
C TRP A 16 2.73 4.96 6.65
N ALA A 17 1.74 4.11 6.96
CA ALA A 17 1.14 4.08 8.30
C ALA A 17 2.17 3.72 9.38
N VAL A 18 3.08 2.79 9.09
CA VAL A 18 4.23 2.48 9.97
C VAL A 18 5.08 3.73 10.21
N LYS A 19 5.46 4.45 9.14
CA LYS A 19 6.29 5.67 9.25
C LYS A 19 5.59 6.75 10.08
N GLU A 20 4.29 6.94 9.88
CA GLU A 20 3.52 7.92 10.64
C GLU A 20 3.45 7.56 12.13
N SER A 21 3.23 6.27 12.45
CA SER A 21 3.27 5.76 13.82
C SER A 21 4.65 5.95 14.46
N ILE A 22 5.74 5.69 13.73
CA ILE A 22 7.12 5.93 14.22
C ILE A 22 7.34 7.42 14.49
N LEU A 23 6.95 8.31 13.58
CA LEU A 23 7.10 9.76 13.75
C LEU A 23 6.33 10.28 14.96
N LEU A 24 5.13 9.73 15.19
CA LEU A 24 4.33 10.04 16.36
C LEU A 24 5.05 9.61 17.65
N LEU A 25 5.52 8.35 17.72
CA LEU A 25 6.24 7.82 18.88
C LEU A 25 7.50 8.64 19.18
N GLN A 26 8.26 9.03 18.15
CA GLN A 26 9.42 9.91 18.29
C GLN A 26 9.06 11.30 18.81
N LYS A 27 7.91 11.86 18.42
CA LYS A 27 7.47 13.18 18.87
C LYS A 27 6.99 13.17 20.31
N VAL A 28 6.33 12.10 20.73
CA VAL A 28 5.72 11.98 22.07
C VAL A 28 6.72 11.43 23.07
N PHE A 29 7.27 10.25 22.82
CA PHE A 29 8.10 9.49 23.76
C PHE A 29 9.60 9.67 23.54
N LYS A 30 10.00 10.38 22.47
CA LYS A 30 11.42 10.69 22.15
C LYS A 30 12.32 9.44 22.17
N LEU A 31 11.80 8.32 21.68
CA LEU A 31 12.53 7.05 21.62
C LEU A 31 13.57 7.06 20.49
N ARG A 32 14.63 6.27 20.66
CA ARG A 32 15.71 6.20 19.69
C ARG A 32 15.29 5.28 18.54
N THR A 33 15.77 5.56 17.34
CA THR A 33 15.61 4.68 16.17
C THR A 33 16.94 4.34 15.51
N CYS A 34 18.06 4.68 16.16
CA CYS A 34 19.39 4.33 15.68
C CYS A 34 19.71 2.86 15.99
N GLU A 35 20.46 2.22 15.11
CA GLU A 35 21.00 0.88 15.32
C GLU A 35 21.94 0.82 16.53
N ASP A 36 22.08 -0.37 17.12
CA ASP A 36 22.93 -0.60 18.30
C ASP A 36 24.40 -0.24 18.06
N THR A 37 24.91 -0.53 16.87
CA THR A 37 26.28 -0.19 16.45
C THR A 37 26.49 1.32 16.45
N VAL A 38 25.50 2.08 15.97
CA VAL A 38 25.53 3.55 15.94
C VAL A 38 25.38 4.13 17.35
N TYR A 39 24.56 3.50 18.20
CA TYR A 39 24.38 3.89 19.59
C TYR A 39 25.68 3.73 20.40
N ALA A 40 26.31 2.56 20.32
CA ALA A 40 27.51 2.21 21.10
C ALA A 40 28.72 3.10 20.77
N ASN A 41 28.82 3.56 19.52
CA ASN A 41 29.95 4.35 19.04
C ASN A 41 29.67 5.87 19.00
N ARG A 42 28.53 6.32 19.53
CA ARG A 42 28.13 7.74 19.43
C ARG A 42 28.87 8.58 20.47
N THR A 43 29.57 9.62 20.01
CA THR A 43 30.21 10.61 20.89
C THR A 43 29.49 11.96 20.92
N ARG A 44 28.59 12.22 19.98
CA ARG A 44 27.82 13.47 19.85
C ARG A 44 26.34 13.20 19.56
N PRO A 45 25.41 13.99 20.12
CA PRO A 45 24.00 13.83 19.87
C PRO A 45 23.68 13.99 18.38
N CYS A 46 22.73 13.19 17.88
CA CYS A 46 22.31 13.25 16.49
C CYS A 46 21.27 14.35 16.25
N LEU A 47 20.93 14.56 14.97
CA LEU A 47 19.89 15.51 14.58
C LEU A 47 18.56 15.25 15.31
N LEU A 48 18.16 13.99 15.50
CA LEU A 48 16.92 13.64 16.20
C LEU A 48 16.88 14.17 17.64
N TYR A 49 18.01 14.22 18.34
CA TYR A 49 18.08 14.87 19.65
C TYR A 49 17.87 16.39 19.53
N GLN A 50 18.58 17.04 18.59
CA GLN A 50 18.52 18.49 18.38
C GLN A 50 17.11 18.96 18.02
N ILE A 51 16.37 18.18 17.23
CA ILE A 51 14.97 18.47 16.88
C ILE A 51 13.95 17.93 17.89
N LYS A 52 14.41 17.51 19.09
CA LYS A 52 13.58 17.00 20.20
C LYS A 52 12.71 15.78 19.82
N ARG A 53 13.26 14.86 19.01
CA ARG A 53 12.67 13.57 18.60
C ARG A 53 13.34 12.37 19.27
N CYS A 54 14.45 12.58 19.98
CA CYS A 54 15.16 11.59 20.77
C CYS A 54 15.64 12.25 22.07
N SER A 55 15.61 11.54 23.20
CA SER A 55 16.13 12.04 24.48
C SER A 55 17.66 11.92 24.61
N GLY A 56 18.33 11.35 23.62
CA GLY A 56 19.79 11.27 23.56
C GLY A 56 20.43 10.28 24.56
N PRO A 57 19.91 9.05 24.75
CA PRO A 57 20.49 8.08 25.67
C PRO A 57 21.90 7.62 25.25
N CYS A 58 22.29 7.82 23.98
CA CYS A 58 23.60 7.44 23.46
C CYS A 58 24.76 8.30 23.98
N VAL A 59 24.45 9.49 24.51
CA VAL A 59 25.45 10.43 25.06
C VAL A 59 25.16 10.79 26.52
N GLY A 60 24.26 10.03 27.18
CA GLY A 60 23.94 10.23 28.60
C GLY A 60 23.10 11.46 28.93
N HIS A 61 22.38 12.05 27.96
CA HIS A 61 21.50 13.20 28.21
C HIS A 61 20.20 12.85 28.95
N ILE A 62 19.90 11.55 29.11
CA ILE A 62 18.77 11.03 29.90
C ILE A 62 19.26 9.88 30.76
N ALA A 63 18.78 9.82 32.00
CA ALA A 63 19.05 8.70 32.90
C ALA A 63 18.40 7.40 32.38
N PRO A 64 19.05 6.23 32.50
CA PRO A 64 18.50 4.96 32.02
C PRO A 64 17.09 4.65 32.55
N GLU A 65 16.82 5.00 33.81
CA GLU A 65 15.54 4.76 34.49
C GLU A 65 14.42 5.60 33.87
N ASN A 66 14.72 6.87 33.58
CA ASN A 66 13.78 7.78 32.92
C ASN A 66 13.49 7.33 31.48
N TYR A 67 14.53 6.87 30.76
CA TYR A 67 14.35 6.33 29.42
C TYR A 67 13.50 5.04 29.42
N ALA A 68 13.72 4.16 30.39
CA ALA A 68 12.91 2.95 30.55
C ALA A 68 11.43 3.29 30.82
N GLN A 69 11.15 4.34 31.59
CA GLN A 69 9.79 4.81 31.79
C GLN A 69 9.15 5.34 30.50
N ASP A 70 9.90 6.07 29.68
CA ASP A 70 9.41 6.55 28.38
C ASP A 70 9.11 5.38 27.43
N VAL A 71 9.91 4.31 27.46
CA VAL A 71 9.63 3.06 26.73
C VAL A 71 8.37 2.39 27.25
N ALA A 72 8.21 2.23 28.57
CA ALA A 72 7.01 1.63 29.16
C ALA A 72 5.73 2.41 28.80
N ASN A 73 5.80 3.73 28.79
CA ASN A 73 4.69 4.60 28.39
C ASN A 73 4.34 4.43 26.90
N ALA A 74 5.36 4.29 26.03
CA ALA A 74 5.14 4.04 24.61
C ALA A 74 4.49 2.66 24.36
N GLU A 75 4.92 1.64 25.10
CA GLU A 75 4.32 0.30 25.03
C GLU A 75 2.86 0.32 25.50
N ALA A 76 2.57 0.95 26.64
CA ALA A 76 1.21 1.11 27.15
C ALA A 76 0.31 1.87 26.16
N PHE A 77 0.83 2.93 25.54
CA PHE A 77 0.13 3.67 24.51
C PHE A 77 -0.22 2.79 23.30
N LEU A 78 0.72 1.97 22.82
CA LEU A 78 0.49 1.05 21.70
C LEU A 78 -0.46 -0.11 22.05
N MET A 79 -0.57 -0.48 23.33
CA MET A 79 -1.54 -1.47 23.83
C MET A 79 -2.95 -0.89 24.05
N GLY A 80 -3.12 0.43 23.93
CA GLY A 80 -4.41 1.11 24.07
C GLY A 80 -4.68 1.73 25.44
N ASP A 81 -3.75 1.62 26.39
CA ASP A 81 -3.87 2.14 27.77
C ASP A 81 -3.61 3.65 27.86
N THR A 82 -4.19 4.40 26.93
CA THR A 82 -3.98 5.83 26.69
C THR A 82 -4.35 6.70 27.90
N GLN A 83 -5.41 6.36 28.62
CA GLN A 83 -5.85 7.07 29.82
C GLN A 83 -4.82 6.97 30.96
N GLN A 84 -4.19 5.80 31.13
CA GLN A 84 -3.19 5.60 32.17
C GLN A 84 -1.91 6.39 31.86
N VAL A 85 -1.50 6.42 30.59
CA VAL A 85 -0.34 7.21 30.14
C VAL A 85 -0.56 8.70 30.37
N LEU A 86 -1.74 9.22 30.02
CA LEU A 86 -2.07 10.63 30.25
C LEU A 86 -2.03 11.02 31.73
N ARG A 87 -2.64 10.21 32.61
CA ARG A 87 -2.58 10.44 34.07
C ARG A 87 -1.16 10.44 34.58
N THR A 88 -0.33 9.48 34.17
CA THR A 88 1.08 9.40 34.58
C THR A 88 1.87 10.63 34.16
N LEU A 89 1.61 11.17 32.96
CA LEU A 89 2.26 12.39 32.49
C LEU A 89 1.76 13.64 33.24
N GLU A 90 0.47 13.69 33.56
CA GLU A 90 -0.15 14.76 34.34
C GLU A 90 0.40 14.83 35.78
N ASP A 91 0.51 13.68 36.44
CA ASP A 91 1.07 13.58 37.79
C ASP A 91 2.52 14.07 37.81
N ARG A 92 3.33 13.65 36.82
CA ARG A 92 4.72 14.11 36.67
C ARG A 92 4.80 15.60 36.37
N MET A 93 3.94 16.11 35.48
CA MET A 93 3.89 17.53 35.13
C MET A 93 3.60 18.37 36.38
N THR A 94 2.63 17.93 37.19
CA THR A 94 2.24 18.59 38.44
C THR A 94 3.38 18.56 39.45
N ALA A 95 4.05 17.41 39.62
CA ALA A 95 5.19 17.29 40.53
C ALA A 95 6.37 18.22 40.14
N HIS A 96 6.63 18.42 38.84
CA HIS A 96 7.62 19.39 38.38
C HIS A 96 7.15 20.84 38.60
N ALA A 97 5.86 21.13 38.38
CA ALA A 97 5.29 22.45 38.63
C ALA A 97 5.36 22.85 40.11
N GLU A 98 5.10 21.91 41.03
CA GLU A 98 5.23 22.10 42.48
C GLU A 98 6.68 22.42 42.89
N LYS A 99 7.66 21.87 42.18
CA LYS A 99 9.10 22.14 42.38
C LYS A 99 9.59 23.40 41.66
N LEU A 100 8.71 24.15 40.99
CA LEU A 100 9.03 25.33 40.17
C LEU A 100 9.92 25.01 38.95
N GLU A 101 9.91 23.76 38.50
CA GLU A 101 10.64 23.25 37.33
C GLU A 101 9.80 23.42 36.05
N PHE A 102 9.54 24.69 35.68
CA PHE A 102 8.56 25.03 34.64
C PHE A 102 8.94 24.54 33.24
N GLU A 103 10.22 24.40 32.92
CA GLU A 103 10.66 23.88 31.61
C GLU A 103 10.26 22.41 31.44
N GLN A 104 10.51 21.59 32.47
CA GLN A 104 10.16 20.17 32.50
C GLN A 104 8.63 19.98 32.48
N ALA A 105 7.91 20.77 33.28
CA ALA A 105 6.44 20.77 33.26
C ALA A 105 5.89 21.16 31.89
N ALA A 106 6.47 22.18 31.23
CA ALA A 106 6.07 22.57 29.88
C ALA A 106 6.33 21.48 28.84
N GLU A 107 7.43 20.73 28.95
CA GLU A 107 7.69 19.58 28.08
C GLU A 107 6.64 18.48 28.22
N LEU A 108 6.30 18.10 29.45
CA LEU A 108 5.27 17.08 29.74
C LEU A 108 3.88 17.54 29.28
N ARG A 109 3.53 18.82 29.50
CA ARG A 109 2.29 19.40 28.97
C ARG A 109 2.22 19.33 27.45
N ASN A 110 3.34 19.63 26.78
CA ASN A 110 3.41 19.55 25.32
C ASN A 110 3.29 18.11 24.82
N GLN A 111 3.85 17.13 25.55
CA GLN A 111 3.66 15.70 25.27
C GLN A 111 2.20 15.29 25.43
N MET A 112 1.56 15.66 26.54
CA MET A 112 0.12 15.43 26.76
C MET A 112 -0.72 16.06 25.65
N SER A 113 -0.41 17.29 25.25
CA SER A 113 -1.11 17.97 24.14
C SER A 113 -0.91 17.26 22.80
N ALA A 114 0.27 16.70 22.55
CA ALA A 114 0.55 15.93 21.34
C ALA A 114 -0.21 14.59 21.34
N ILE A 115 -0.24 13.89 22.47
CA ILE A 115 -1.05 12.67 22.67
C ILE A 115 -2.52 13.02 22.49
N SER A 116 -3.03 14.01 23.21
CA SER A 116 -4.43 14.45 23.12
C SER A 116 -4.81 14.90 21.72
N ARG A 117 -3.93 15.55 20.95
CA ARG A 117 -4.23 15.90 19.54
C ARG A 117 -4.39 14.66 18.68
N VAL A 118 -3.56 13.65 18.89
CA VAL A 118 -3.66 12.37 18.18
C VAL A 118 -4.91 11.62 18.62
N LEU A 119 -5.18 11.57 19.93
CA LEU A 119 -6.40 11.01 20.49
C LEU A 119 -7.64 11.80 20.06
N HIS A 120 -7.55 13.11 19.82
CA HIS A 120 -8.68 13.94 19.41
C HIS A 120 -8.95 13.82 17.91
N GLN A 121 -7.90 13.66 17.10
CA GLN A 121 -8.04 13.10 15.75
C GLN A 121 -8.67 11.70 15.78
N GLN A 122 -8.54 10.94 16.89
CA GLN A 122 -9.25 9.68 17.13
C GLN A 122 -10.61 9.84 17.85
N SER A 123 -10.93 10.99 18.46
CA SER A 123 -12.09 11.17 19.35
C SER A 123 -13.25 11.94 18.70
N ILE A 124 -13.10 12.34 17.45
CA ILE A 124 -14.26 12.70 16.60
C ILE A 124 -15.04 11.42 16.20
N GLU A 125 -14.54 10.24 16.57
CA GLU A 125 -15.05 8.93 16.18
C GLU A 125 -15.33 8.05 17.42
N ILE A 126 -16.27 8.48 18.27
CA ILE A 126 -16.87 7.58 19.27
C ILE A 126 -18.27 7.18 18.78
N ALA A 127 -18.28 6.18 17.91
CA ALA A 127 -19.39 5.25 17.79
C ALA A 127 -18.81 3.85 17.58
N SER A 128 -19.33 2.89 18.34
CA SER A 128 -18.91 1.51 18.39
C SER A 128 -19.22 0.77 17.08
N ASP A 129 -18.34 0.90 16.08
CA ASP A 129 -18.31 0.02 14.89
C ASP A 129 -17.01 0.26 14.07
N LYS A 130 -15.88 -0.12 14.68
CA LYS A 130 -14.55 0.51 14.51
C LYS A 130 -13.76 0.12 13.26
N ASP A 131 -13.98 -1.07 12.73
CA ASP A 131 -13.20 -1.60 11.62
C ASP A 131 -14.12 -1.79 10.43
N VAL A 132 -13.81 -1.08 9.34
CA VAL A 132 -14.61 -1.08 8.11
C VAL A 132 -13.66 -1.15 6.94
N ASP A 133 -13.99 -1.99 5.96
CA ASP A 133 -13.39 -1.90 4.64
C ASP A 133 -14.38 -1.21 3.71
N ILE A 134 -13.89 -0.20 2.99
CA ILE A 134 -14.64 0.55 2.00
C ILE A 134 -14.13 0.09 0.64
N LEU A 135 -15.00 -0.52 -0.15
CA LEU A 135 -14.68 -0.98 -1.49
C LEU A 135 -15.49 -0.18 -2.50
N ALA A 136 -14.79 0.49 -3.41
CA ALA A 136 -15.39 1.22 -4.51
C ALA A 136 -14.85 0.68 -5.83
N VAL A 137 -15.74 0.35 -6.75
CA VAL A 137 -15.38 -0.07 -8.10
C VAL A 137 -15.67 1.05 -9.09
N LYS A 138 -14.82 1.17 -10.10
CA LYS A 138 -15.09 1.95 -11.31
C LYS A 138 -14.70 1.14 -12.54
N VAL A 139 -15.56 1.15 -13.55
CA VAL A 139 -15.30 0.54 -14.86
C VAL A 139 -15.30 1.61 -15.94
N GLN A 140 -14.25 1.64 -16.77
CA GLN A 140 -14.12 2.58 -17.88
C GLN A 140 -13.15 2.02 -18.92
N GLY A 141 -13.52 2.09 -20.20
CA GLY A 141 -12.64 1.70 -21.31
C GLY A 141 -12.22 0.24 -21.28
N GLY A 142 -13.13 -0.68 -20.88
CA GLY A 142 -12.84 -2.12 -20.79
C GLY A 142 -11.96 -2.53 -19.60
N LYS A 143 -11.49 -1.57 -18.80
CA LYS A 143 -10.74 -1.82 -17.57
C LYS A 143 -11.58 -1.50 -16.34
N ALA A 144 -11.23 -2.13 -15.22
CA ALA A 144 -11.84 -1.85 -13.93
C ALA A 144 -10.78 -1.53 -12.88
N CYS A 145 -11.13 -0.68 -11.94
CA CYS A 145 -10.36 -0.43 -10.74
C CYS A 145 -11.26 -0.66 -9.52
N VAL A 146 -10.86 -1.58 -8.64
CA VAL A 146 -11.43 -1.73 -7.31
C VAL A 146 -10.50 -1.07 -6.31
N ASN A 147 -10.94 0.03 -5.71
CA ASN A 147 -10.21 0.73 -4.67
C ASN A 147 -10.69 0.25 -3.30
N LEU A 148 -9.77 -0.36 -2.55
CA LEU A 148 -9.98 -0.79 -1.17
C LEU A 148 -9.39 0.25 -0.21
N ALA A 149 -10.23 0.96 0.51
CA ALA A 149 -9.87 1.82 1.62
C ALA A 149 -10.12 1.11 2.94
N MET A 150 -9.10 1.02 3.79
CA MET A 150 -9.22 0.38 5.10
C MET A 150 -9.42 1.43 6.19
N VAL A 151 -10.38 1.19 7.06
CA VAL A 151 -10.59 1.97 8.28
C VAL A 151 -10.47 1.04 9.47
N ARG A 152 -9.62 1.39 10.44
CA ARG A 152 -9.50 0.64 11.70
C ARG A 152 -9.51 1.60 12.88
N GLY A 153 -10.28 1.27 13.90
CA GLY A 153 -10.48 2.18 15.03
C GLY A 153 -11.07 3.54 14.65
N GLY A 154 -11.83 3.63 13.55
CA GLY A 154 -12.33 4.89 12.97
C GLY A 154 -11.35 5.60 12.03
N ARG A 155 -10.05 5.30 12.10
CA ARG A 155 -9.06 6.00 11.26
C ARG A 155 -8.95 5.40 9.86
N HIS A 156 -9.05 6.26 8.85
CA HIS A 156 -8.68 5.93 7.48
C HIS A 156 -7.18 5.64 7.35
N LEU A 157 -6.85 4.39 7.04
CA LEU A 157 -5.50 3.84 7.01
C LEU A 157 -4.80 3.99 5.64
N GLY A 158 -5.58 4.32 4.60
CA GLY A 158 -5.12 4.47 3.23
C GLY A 158 -5.89 3.59 2.25
N ASP A 159 -5.72 3.92 0.99
CA ASP A 159 -6.34 3.25 -0.16
C ASP A 159 -5.35 2.34 -0.88
N ARG A 160 -5.86 1.25 -1.46
CA ARG A 160 -5.12 0.37 -2.36
C ARG A 160 -5.96 0.11 -3.62
N PRO A 161 -5.50 0.56 -4.80
CA PRO A 161 -6.15 0.21 -6.06
C PRO A 161 -5.76 -1.20 -6.50
N TYR A 162 -6.74 -1.93 -7.03
CA TYR A 162 -6.57 -3.21 -7.69
C TYR A 162 -7.18 -3.11 -9.09
N PHE A 163 -6.52 -3.74 -10.06
CA PHE A 163 -6.94 -3.74 -11.46
C PHE A 163 -7.21 -5.19 -11.89
N PRO A 164 -8.46 -5.67 -11.78
CA PRO A 164 -8.84 -7.01 -12.24
C PRO A 164 -8.58 -7.17 -13.75
N VAL A 165 -8.07 -8.33 -14.15
CA VAL A 165 -7.55 -8.57 -15.51
C VAL A 165 -8.63 -9.10 -16.47
N HIS A 166 -9.72 -9.69 -15.97
CA HIS A 166 -10.77 -10.37 -16.76
C HIS A 166 -12.08 -9.55 -16.84
N VAL A 167 -11.96 -8.23 -17.00
CA VAL A 167 -13.16 -7.36 -17.14
C VAL A 167 -13.80 -7.55 -18.51
N GLU A 168 -12.99 -7.91 -19.51
CA GLU A 168 -13.42 -8.17 -20.89
C GLU A 168 -14.33 -9.41 -20.98
N ASP A 169 -14.06 -10.47 -20.22
CA ASP A 169 -14.91 -11.67 -20.15
C ASP A 169 -16.30 -11.35 -19.57
N ALA A 170 -16.38 -10.47 -18.56
CA ALA A 170 -17.64 -10.02 -17.99
C ALA A 170 -18.47 -9.18 -18.97
N THR A 171 -17.80 -8.36 -19.80
CA THR A 171 -18.47 -7.62 -20.88
C THR A 171 -18.88 -8.51 -22.06
N GLN A 172 -18.14 -9.58 -22.35
CA GLN A 172 -18.45 -10.52 -23.44
C GLN A 172 -19.53 -11.54 -23.07
N MET A 173 -19.58 -12.01 -21.82
CA MET A 173 -20.67 -12.86 -21.34
C MET A 173 -22.03 -12.15 -21.38
N GLN A 174 -22.04 -10.83 -21.25
CA GLN A 174 -23.27 -10.04 -21.43
C GLN A 174 -23.61 -9.77 -22.89
N SER A 175 -22.63 -9.67 -23.80
CA SER A 175 -22.94 -9.50 -25.24
C SER A 175 -23.60 -10.74 -25.84
N ASP A 176 -23.24 -11.95 -25.40
CA ASP A 176 -23.88 -13.19 -25.88
C ASP A 176 -25.33 -13.37 -25.37
N GLU A 177 -25.71 -12.71 -24.25
CA GLU A 177 -27.09 -12.70 -23.75
C GLU A 177 -27.93 -11.50 -24.27
N LEU A 178 -27.29 -10.48 -24.86
CA LEU A 178 -27.90 -9.22 -25.30
C LEU A 178 -28.02 -9.07 -26.83
N ASP A 179 -27.88 -10.15 -27.61
CA ASP A 179 -28.21 -10.19 -29.05
C ASP A 179 -29.73 -10.15 -29.32
N ALA A 180 -30.53 -9.76 -28.33
CA ALA A 180 -31.93 -9.36 -28.50
C ALA A 180 -32.16 -7.99 -27.86
N GLU A 181 -32.41 -7.00 -28.72
CA GLU A 181 -32.87 -5.62 -28.45
C GLU A 181 -31.79 -4.52 -28.41
N GLU A 182 -31.60 -3.91 -29.58
CA GLU A 182 -30.94 -2.61 -29.77
C GLU A 182 -31.59 -1.53 -28.88
N GLY A 183 -30.87 -1.12 -27.83
CA GLY A 183 -31.27 0.02 -26.99
C GLY A 183 -31.05 -0.13 -25.48
N ALA A 184 -30.02 -0.87 -25.04
CA ALA A 184 -29.78 -1.07 -23.61
C ALA A 184 -29.51 0.25 -22.85
N PRO A 185 -30.24 0.55 -21.75
CA PRO A 185 -30.03 1.75 -20.92
C PRO A 185 -28.72 1.65 -20.09
N PRO A 186 -28.33 2.72 -19.35
CA PRO A 186 -27.16 2.73 -18.45
C PRO A 186 -27.06 1.60 -17.40
N ALA A 187 -28.07 0.75 -17.25
CA ALA A 187 -28.09 -0.41 -16.36
C ALA A 187 -27.03 -1.49 -16.69
N ALA A 188 -26.50 -1.53 -17.92
CA ALA A 188 -25.48 -2.49 -18.31
C ALA A 188 -24.12 -2.26 -17.61
N LEU A 189 -23.75 -0.99 -17.37
CA LEU A 189 -22.49 -0.65 -16.69
C LEU A 189 -22.55 -0.98 -15.20
N ASP A 190 -23.68 -0.73 -14.55
CA ASP A 190 -23.91 -1.06 -13.14
C ASP A 190 -23.79 -2.58 -12.91
N ALA A 191 -24.22 -3.40 -13.88
CA ALA A 191 -24.10 -4.86 -13.78
C ALA A 191 -22.64 -5.36 -13.85
N VAL A 192 -21.78 -4.74 -14.66
CA VAL A 192 -20.35 -5.09 -14.73
C VAL A 192 -19.61 -4.66 -13.47
N GLU A 193 -19.90 -3.46 -12.95
CA GLU A 193 -19.31 -2.99 -11.69
C GLU A 193 -19.66 -3.93 -10.52
N VAL A 194 -20.92 -4.40 -10.45
CA VAL A 194 -21.34 -5.41 -9.46
C VAL A 194 -20.53 -6.71 -9.60
N GLN A 195 -20.47 -7.30 -10.80
CA GLN A 195 -19.75 -8.56 -11.02
C GLN A 195 -18.26 -8.47 -10.67
N VAL A 196 -17.60 -7.38 -11.08
CA VAL A 196 -16.18 -7.14 -10.77
C VAL A 196 -15.98 -7.03 -9.26
N LEU A 197 -16.86 -6.31 -8.56
CA LEU A 197 -16.78 -6.14 -7.12
C LEU A 197 -17.03 -7.47 -6.38
N GLU A 198 -18.00 -8.26 -6.83
CA GLU A 198 -18.29 -9.59 -6.28
C GLU A 198 -17.11 -10.54 -6.42
N ALA A 199 -16.54 -10.64 -7.62
CA ALA A 199 -15.36 -11.47 -7.89
C ALA A 199 -14.17 -11.02 -7.03
N PHE A 200 -13.96 -9.71 -6.90
CA PHE A 200 -12.91 -9.17 -6.06
C PHE A 200 -13.09 -9.57 -4.59
N ILE A 201 -14.30 -9.38 -4.03
CA ILE A 201 -14.60 -9.74 -2.64
C ILE A 201 -14.40 -11.24 -2.41
N ALA A 202 -14.92 -12.08 -3.31
CA ALA A 202 -14.81 -13.53 -3.23
C ALA A 202 -13.36 -14.01 -3.23
N GLN A 203 -12.48 -13.36 -3.99
CA GLN A 203 -11.07 -13.73 -4.06
C GLN A 203 -10.23 -13.10 -2.93
N HIS A 204 -10.47 -11.82 -2.62
CA HIS A 204 -9.65 -11.05 -1.70
C HIS A 204 -9.73 -11.59 -0.26
N TYR A 205 -10.94 -11.91 0.20
CA TYR A 205 -11.17 -12.35 1.58
C TYR A 205 -10.96 -13.85 1.80
N ILE A 206 -10.34 -14.57 0.84
CA ILE A 206 -9.96 -15.97 1.05
C ILE A 206 -8.86 -16.07 2.11
N ASP A 207 -7.81 -15.26 1.96
CA ASP A 207 -6.61 -15.28 2.81
C ASP A 207 -6.47 -14.02 3.68
N VAL A 208 -7.37 -13.05 3.52
CA VAL A 208 -7.32 -11.75 4.22
C VAL A 208 -8.45 -11.68 5.26
N PRO A 209 -8.15 -11.32 6.52
CA PRO A 209 -9.18 -11.11 7.54
C PRO A 209 -10.14 -9.97 7.15
N VAL A 210 -11.43 -10.29 7.13
CA VAL A 210 -12.51 -9.34 6.82
C VAL A 210 -13.06 -8.67 8.09
N PRO A 211 -13.32 -7.36 8.09
CA PRO A 211 -13.99 -6.69 9.21
C PRO A 211 -15.49 -7.04 9.28
N ALA A 212 -16.13 -6.74 10.40
CA ALA A 212 -17.56 -6.99 10.60
C ALA A 212 -18.47 -6.14 9.69
N THR A 213 -17.94 -5.05 9.12
CA THR A 213 -18.70 -4.14 8.25
C THR A 213 -17.93 -3.86 6.95
N LEU A 214 -18.60 -4.06 5.82
CA LEU A 214 -18.14 -3.66 4.49
C LEU A 214 -19.01 -2.51 3.98
N VAL A 215 -18.39 -1.42 3.54
CA VAL A 215 -19.08 -0.33 2.85
C VAL A 215 -18.77 -0.46 1.36
N LEU A 216 -19.79 -0.64 0.54
CA LEU A 216 -19.64 -1.03 -0.86
C LEU A 216 -20.26 0.04 -1.76
N SER A 217 -19.61 0.37 -2.88
CA SER A 217 -20.21 1.28 -3.87
C SER A 217 -21.41 0.65 -4.57
N GLU A 218 -21.32 -0.64 -4.89
CA GLU A 218 -22.36 -1.38 -5.61
C GLU A 218 -23.04 -2.44 -4.75
N GLN A 219 -24.28 -2.77 -5.11
CA GLN A 219 -25.08 -3.80 -4.43
C GLN A 219 -24.65 -5.20 -4.85
N VAL A 220 -23.97 -5.90 -3.96
CA VAL A 220 -23.56 -7.30 -4.14
C VAL A 220 -24.61 -8.27 -3.59
N SER A 221 -24.58 -9.50 -4.09
CA SER A 221 -25.45 -10.61 -3.69
C SER A 221 -25.34 -10.93 -2.20
N ARG A 222 -26.46 -11.35 -1.61
CA ARG A 222 -26.50 -11.72 -0.19
C ARG A 222 -25.76 -13.03 0.06
N GLU A 223 -25.86 -13.94 -0.91
CA GLU A 223 -25.21 -15.24 -0.92
C GLU A 223 -23.68 -15.10 -0.80
N LEU A 224 -23.08 -14.12 -1.49
CA LEU A 224 -21.66 -13.81 -1.37
C LEU A 224 -21.30 -13.36 0.05
N ILE A 225 -22.05 -12.40 0.60
CA ILE A 225 -21.78 -11.89 1.96
C ILE A 225 -21.92 -13.00 3.01
N GLU A 226 -22.93 -13.86 2.86
CA GLU A 226 -23.13 -15.03 3.72
C GLU A 226 -21.97 -16.03 3.59
N ALA A 227 -21.49 -16.31 2.37
CA ALA A 227 -20.35 -17.21 2.15
C ALA A 227 -19.07 -16.67 2.80
N VAL A 228 -18.74 -15.39 2.61
CA VAL A 228 -17.57 -14.76 3.23
C VAL A 228 -17.72 -14.70 4.76
N SER A 229 -18.94 -14.49 5.27
CA SER A 229 -19.22 -14.49 6.71
C SER A 229 -19.02 -15.88 7.34
N GLN A 230 -19.46 -16.95 6.66
CA GLN A 230 -19.25 -18.32 7.10
C GLN A 230 -17.77 -18.70 7.08
N GLN A 231 -17.05 -18.35 6.00
CA GLN A 231 -15.63 -18.65 5.85
C GLN A 231 -14.78 -17.95 6.91
N SER A 232 -15.05 -16.67 7.19
CA SER A 232 -14.29 -15.86 8.15
C SER A 232 -14.67 -16.12 9.61
N GLY A 233 -15.76 -16.84 9.87
CA GLY A 233 -16.31 -17.05 11.21
C GLY A 233 -16.81 -15.76 11.89
N THR A 234 -16.94 -14.66 11.13
CA THR A 234 -17.36 -13.35 11.61
C THR A 234 -18.66 -12.94 10.95
N ARG A 235 -19.60 -12.35 11.69
CA ARG A 235 -20.84 -11.81 11.11
C ARG A 235 -20.55 -10.52 10.34
N ILE A 236 -20.71 -10.55 9.02
CA ILE A 236 -20.43 -9.42 8.13
C ILE A 236 -21.72 -8.68 7.80
N THR A 237 -21.68 -7.35 7.82
CA THR A 237 -22.75 -6.45 7.37
C THR A 237 -22.28 -5.64 6.17
N ALA A 238 -22.95 -5.77 5.04
CA ALA A 238 -22.71 -4.93 3.86
C ALA A 238 -23.59 -3.65 3.91
N VAL A 239 -22.98 -2.50 3.67
CA VAL A 239 -23.62 -1.18 3.72
C VAL A 239 -23.39 -0.46 2.39
N PHE A 240 -24.48 -0.21 1.66
CA PHE A 240 -24.43 0.39 0.32
C PHE A 240 -24.72 1.90 0.33
N GLN A 241 -25.48 2.38 1.31
CA GLN A 241 -25.83 3.80 1.46
C GLN A 241 -25.40 4.29 2.85
N PRO A 242 -24.08 4.41 3.08
CA PRO A 242 -23.57 4.90 4.35
C PRO A 242 -24.01 6.35 4.60
N ARG A 243 -24.06 6.73 5.87
CA ARG A 243 -24.31 8.10 6.32
C ARG A 243 -23.03 8.71 6.92
N GLU A 244 -23.02 10.03 7.02
CA GLU A 244 -21.99 10.80 7.74
C GLU A 244 -20.56 10.44 7.29
N GLN A 245 -19.69 10.08 8.22
CA GLN A 245 -18.27 9.82 7.98
C GLN A 245 -18.03 8.68 6.97
N ARG A 246 -18.83 7.60 7.04
CA ARG A 246 -18.71 6.47 6.09
C ARG A 246 -19.08 6.87 4.67
N ARG A 247 -19.99 7.84 4.50
CA ARG A 247 -20.32 8.41 3.19
C ARG A 247 -19.12 9.14 2.61
N HIS A 248 -18.46 9.97 3.40
CA HIS A 248 -17.27 10.68 2.98
C HIS A 248 -16.14 9.71 2.56
N TRP A 249 -15.93 8.62 3.31
CA TRP A 249 -14.95 7.60 2.93
C TRP A 249 -15.31 6.88 1.63
N LEU A 250 -16.59 6.56 1.41
CA LEU A 250 -17.03 5.95 0.17
C LEU A 250 -16.83 6.90 -1.03
N GLU A 251 -17.19 8.17 -0.90
CA GLU A 251 -16.97 9.19 -1.94
C GLU A 251 -15.48 9.37 -2.27
N MET A 252 -14.62 9.36 -1.24
CA MET A 252 -13.16 9.37 -1.42
C MET A 252 -12.68 8.13 -2.18
N ALA A 253 -13.13 6.94 -1.78
CA ALA A 253 -12.74 5.68 -2.42
C ALA A 253 -13.19 5.63 -3.89
N GLN A 254 -14.40 6.10 -4.21
CA GLN A 254 -14.91 6.21 -5.59
C GLN A 254 -14.09 7.20 -6.42
N THR A 255 -13.74 8.35 -5.84
CA THR A 255 -12.89 9.36 -6.50
C THR A 255 -11.50 8.78 -6.79
N ASN A 256 -10.91 8.08 -5.82
CA ASN A 256 -9.61 7.43 -5.97
C ASN A 256 -9.63 6.33 -7.03
N ALA A 257 -10.67 5.49 -7.06
CA ALA A 257 -10.86 4.47 -8.10
C ALA A 257 -10.87 5.11 -9.50
N GLY A 258 -11.63 6.19 -9.69
CA GLY A 258 -11.69 6.93 -10.96
C GLY A 258 -10.34 7.53 -11.37
N LEU A 259 -9.62 8.17 -10.43
CA LEU A 259 -8.29 8.75 -10.70
C LEU A 259 -7.26 7.69 -11.09
N GLN A 260 -7.22 6.56 -10.38
CA GLN A 260 -6.28 5.47 -10.66
C GLN A 260 -6.60 4.79 -11.99
N LEU A 261 -7.88 4.60 -12.32
CA LEU A 261 -8.30 4.06 -13.60
C LEU A 261 -7.96 4.98 -14.77
N ALA A 262 -8.26 6.28 -14.64
CA ALA A 262 -7.90 7.27 -15.66
C ALA A 262 -6.38 7.32 -15.90
N ARG A 263 -5.59 7.18 -14.84
CA ARG A 263 -4.13 7.08 -14.93
C ARG A 263 -3.68 5.84 -15.69
N LEU A 264 -4.24 4.67 -15.37
CA LEU A 264 -3.93 3.42 -16.06
C LEU A 264 -4.20 3.54 -17.57
N LEU A 265 -5.40 4.01 -17.93
CA LEU A 265 -5.80 4.19 -19.33
C LEU A 265 -4.89 5.18 -20.08
N ALA A 266 -4.48 6.26 -19.42
CA ALA A 266 -3.54 7.22 -20.00
C ALA A 266 -2.14 6.62 -20.21
N GLU A 267 -1.66 5.79 -19.26
CA GLU A 267 -0.37 5.09 -19.38
C GLU A 267 -0.40 4.04 -20.52
N GLU A 268 -1.47 3.24 -20.64
CA GLU A 268 -1.67 2.26 -21.72
C GLU A 268 -1.75 2.93 -23.10
N GLY A 269 -2.60 3.96 -23.24
CA GLY A 269 -2.71 4.71 -24.49
C GLY A 269 -1.38 5.35 -24.91
N SER A 270 -0.57 5.77 -23.93
CA SER A 270 0.78 6.29 -24.17
C SER A 270 1.75 5.21 -24.67
N GLN A 271 1.65 3.97 -24.18
CA GLN A 271 2.49 2.85 -24.66
C GLN A 271 2.10 2.38 -26.06
N GLN A 272 0.79 2.27 -26.34
CA GLN A 272 0.29 1.95 -27.68
C GLN A 272 0.74 2.98 -28.71
N ALA A 273 0.61 4.28 -28.37
CA ALA A 273 1.08 5.37 -29.22
C ALA A 273 2.60 5.30 -29.47
N ARG A 274 3.40 4.94 -28.45
CA ARG A 274 4.85 4.71 -28.62
C ARG A 274 5.16 3.54 -29.53
N THR A 275 4.44 2.43 -29.38
CA THR A 275 4.62 1.23 -30.22
C THR A 275 4.32 1.56 -31.69
N ARG A 276 3.21 2.26 -31.95
CA ARG A 276 2.85 2.73 -33.29
C ARG A 276 3.90 3.69 -33.86
N ALA A 277 4.32 4.69 -33.09
CA ALA A 277 5.34 5.64 -33.54
C ALA A 277 6.69 4.96 -33.85
N LEU A 278 7.06 3.92 -33.10
CA LEU A 278 8.25 3.11 -33.37
C LEU A 278 8.10 2.32 -34.68
N ALA A 279 6.96 1.66 -34.89
CA ALA A 279 6.68 0.93 -36.13
C ALA A 279 6.72 1.88 -37.35
N GLU A 280 6.09 3.05 -37.24
CA GLU A 280 6.13 4.09 -38.28
C GLU A 280 7.57 4.59 -38.54
N ALA A 281 8.35 4.88 -37.49
CA ALA A 281 9.71 5.37 -37.62
C ALA A 281 10.68 4.36 -38.24
N LEU A 282 10.41 3.07 -38.07
CA LEU A 282 11.19 1.97 -38.65
C LEU A 282 10.60 1.48 -39.99
N GLU A 283 9.54 2.12 -40.50
CA GLU A 283 8.81 1.73 -41.71
C GLU A 283 8.33 0.27 -41.67
N LEU A 284 7.99 -0.21 -40.47
CA LEU A 284 7.43 -1.53 -40.25
C LEU A 284 5.91 -1.48 -40.41
N ALA A 285 5.37 -2.45 -41.14
CA ALA A 285 3.93 -2.65 -41.29
C ALA A 285 3.53 -4.02 -40.71
N PRO A 286 3.60 -4.21 -39.37
CA PRO A 286 3.11 -5.44 -38.77
C PRO A 286 1.59 -5.55 -38.98
N ASP A 287 1.12 -6.76 -39.29
CA ASP A 287 -0.32 -7.03 -39.48
C ASP A 287 -1.12 -6.81 -38.19
N ASP A 288 -0.48 -6.98 -37.03
CA ASP A 288 -1.05 -6.84 -35.71
C ASP A 288 -0.06 -6.12 -34.77
N LEU A 289 -0.37 -4.88 -34.40
CA LEU A 289 0.45 -4.10 -33.48
C LEU A 289 0.30 -4.51 -32.02
N ASP A 290 -0.81 -5.14 -31.64
CA ASP A 290 -1.09 -5.54 -30.26
C ASP A 290 -0.30 -6.81 -29.88
N ASN A 291 0.02 -7.63 -30.89
CA ASN A 291 0.93 -8.78 -30.80
C ASN A 291 2.33 -8.48 -31.36
N PHE A 292 2.70 -7.21 -31.52
CA PHE A 292 4.02 -6.83 -31.99
C PHE A 292 5.08 -7.12 -30.93
N ARG A 293 5.95 -8.10 -31.22
CA ARG A 293 7.01 -8.56 -30.32
C ARG A 293 8.36 -8.01 -30.75
N ILE A 294 9.10 -7.47 -29.79
CA ILE A 294 10.46 -6.95 -29.96
C ILE A 294 11.37 -7.68 -28.98
N GLU A 295 12.40 -8.33 -29.52
CA GLU A 295 13.48 -8.93 -28.72
C GLU A 295 14.76 -8.12 -28.93
N CYS A 296 15.31 -7.60 -27.83
CA CYS A 296 16.55 -6.84 -27.85
C CYS A 296 17.67 -7.65 -27.21
N PHE A 297 18.74 -7.87 -27.95
CA PHE A 297 19.92 -8.60 -27.51
C PHE A 297 21.06 -7.63 -27.19
N ASP A 298 21.64 -7.76 -26.00
CA ASP A 298 22.81 -7.02 -25.54
C ASP A 298 23.99 -7.99 -25.34
N ILE A 299 25.16 -7.67 -25.92
CA ILE A 299 26.37 -8.48 -25.79
C ILE A 299 27.30 -7.80 -24.80
N SER A 300 27.70 -8.53 -23.76
CA SER A 300 28.56 -8.03 -22.69
C SER A 300 29.78 -8.93 -22.52
N HIS A 301 30.93 -8.31 -22.20
CA HIS A 301 32.18 -9.02 -21.92
C HIS A 301 32.65 -8.70 -20.51
N THR A 302 32.97 -9.74 -19.76
CA THR A 302 33.64 -9.60 -18.47
C THR A 302 35.12 -9.85 -18.68
N ALA A 303 35.93 -8.78 -18.66
CA ALA A 303 37.40 -8.84 -18.74
C ALA A 303 37.99 -9.71 -19.88
N GLY A 304 37.29 -9.82 -21.01
CA GLY A 304 37.80 -10.45 -22.24
C GLY A 304 37.65 -11.97 -22.36
N GLU A 305 37.15 -12.69 -21.35
CA GLU A 305 37.12 -14.16 -21.37
C GLU A 305 35.72 -14.79 -21.30
N ALA A 306 34.75 -14.12 -20.67
CA ALA A 306 33.37 -14.63 -20.58
C ALA A 306 32.40 -13.67 -21.29
N THR A 307 32.07 -13.98 -22.54
CA THR A 307 31.05 -13.28 -23.32
C THR A 307 29.65 -13.79 -22.93
N GLN A 308 28.75 -12.87 -22.61
CA GLN A 308 27.36 -13.18 -22.26
C GLN A 308 26.41 -12.31 -23.08
N ALA A 309 25.38 -12.94 -23.64
CA ALA A 309 24.28 -12.25 -24.28
C ALA A 309 23.06 -12.18 -23.35
N SER A 310 22.40 -11.05 -23.28
CA SER A 310 21.12 -10.87 -22.57
C SER A 310 20.03 -10.54 -23.57
N CYS A 311 18.89 -11.23 -23.48
CA CYS A 311 17.69 -10.92 -24.26
C CYS A 311 16.64 -10.32 -23.33
N VAL A 312 16.13 -9.14 -23.71
CA VAL A 312 14.95 -8.54 -23.11
C VAL A 312 13.81 -8.53 -24.13
N VAL A 313 12.60 -8.75 -23.64
CA VAL A 313 11.41 -8.92 -24.47
C VAL A 313 10.43 -7.79 -24.20
N PHE A 314 9.90 -7.19 -25.26
CA PHE A 314 8.78 -6.25 -25.23
C PHE A 314 7.66 -6.79 -26.11
N GLU A 315 6.46 -6.90 -25.56
CA GLU A 315 5.28 -7.45 -26.23
C GLU A 315 4.03 -6.90 -25.53
N HIS A 316 2.90 -6.81 -26.23
CA HIS A 316 1.65 -6.22 -25.72
C HIS A 316 1.86 -4.81 -25.14
N HIS A 317 2.68 -4.00 -25.82
CA HIS A 317 3.05 -2.64 -25.43
C HIS A 317 3.75 -2.52 -24.05
N ALA A 318 4.31 -3.61 -23.52
CA ALA A 318 4.97 -3.64 -22.22
C ALA A 318 6.22 -4.54 -22.18
N MET A 319 7.09 -4.32 -21.19
CA MET A 319 8.27 -5.17 -20.97
C MET A 319 7.88 -6.50 -20.31
N GLN A 320 8.31 -7.62 -20.90
CA GLN A 320 8.02 -8.98 -20.45
C GLN A 320 9.17 -9.55 -19.60
N ASN A 321 9.33 -9.05 -18.38
CA ASN A 321 10.45 -9.43 -17.47
C ASN A 321 10.57 -10.95 -17.25
N ARG A 322 9.47 -11.70 -17.27
CA ARG A 322 9.46 -13.18 -17.09
C ARG A 322 10.10 -13.92 -18.26
N GLU A 323 10.17 -13.28 -19.42
CA GLU A 323 10.73 -13.83 -20.64
C GLU A 323 12.19 -13.46 -20.86
N TYR A 324 12.79 -12.68 -19.97
CA TYR A 324 14.19 -12.33 -20.12
C TYR A 324 15.07 -13.57 -20.05
N ARG A 325 16.09 -13.61 -20.91
CA ARG A 325 17.03 -14.73 -21.00
C ARG A 325 18.46 -14.22 -20.97
N ARG A 326 19.35 -15.08 -20.50
CA ARG A 326 20.80 -14.89 -20.57
C ARG A 326 21.43 -16.11 -21.19
N TYR A 327 22.38 -15.90 -22.07
CA TYR A 327 23.04 -16.93 -22.83
C TYR A 327 24.55 -16.81 -22.63
N ASN A 328 25.18 -17.91 -22.26
CA ASN A 328 26.63 -18.01 -22.27
C ASN A 328 27.08 -18.28 -23.72
N ILE A 329 28.05 -17.48 -24.17
CA ILE A 329 28.58 -17.51 -25.53
C ILE A 329 29.96 -18.13 -25.47
N ASP A 330 30.12 -19.25 -26.17
CA ASP A 330 31.32 -20.10 -26.12
C ASP A 330 31.80 -20.45 -27.53
N GLY A 331 33.11 -20.63 -27.68
CA GLY A 331 33.70 -21.12 -28.93
C GLY A 331 33.85 -20.05 -30.02
N ILE A 332 33.76 -18.76 -29.65
CA ILE A 332 34.01 -17.61 -30.53
C ILE A 332 35.36 -16.96 -30.24
N THR A 333 35.86 -16.18 -31.18
CA THR A 333 37.05 -15.33 -30.95
C THR A 333 36.75 -14.31 -29.84
N PRO A 334 37.63 -14.10 -28.86
CA PRO A 334 37.43 -13.09 -27.82
C PRO A 334 37.18 -11.69 -28.41
N GLY A 335 36.11 -11.02 -27.98
CA GLY A 335 35.70 -9.70 -28.48
C GLY A 335 35.00 -9.69 -29.84
N ASP A 336 34.58 -10.85 -30.36
CA ASP A 336 33.79 -10.94 -31.59
C ASP A 336 32.28 -10.90 -31.31
N ASP A 337 31.76 -9.68 -31.16
CA ASP A 337 30.34 -9.42 -30.88
C ASP A 337 29.42 -9.94 -32.00
N TYR A 338 29.90 -9.96 -33.25
CA TYR A 338 29.11 -10.46 -34.37
C TYR A 338 28.97 -11.98 -34.32
N ALA A 339 30.03 -12.70 -33.95
CA ALA A 339 29.94 -14.14 -33.70
C ALA A 339 29.04 -14.44 -32.49
N ALA A 340 29.14 -13.63 -31.42
CA ALA A 340 28.26 -13.75 -30.25
C ALA A 340 26.79 -13.55 -30.61
N MET A 341 26.48 -12.51 -31.38
CA MET A 341 25.14 -12.19 -31.85
C MET A 341 24.59 -13.30 -32.75
N ARG A 342 25.41 -13.83 -33.67
CA ARG A 342 25.01 -14.97 -34.51
C ARG A 342 24.69 -16.20 -33.66
N GLN A 343 25.51 -16.50 -32.65
CA GLN A 343 25.30 -17.67 -31.80
C GLN A 343 24.03 -17.55 -30.96
N VAL A 344 23.73 -16.38 -30.40
CA VAL A 344 22.51 -16.20 -29.60
C VAL A 344 21.25 -16.26 -30.45
N LEU A 345 21.26 -15.69 -31.65
CA LEU A 345 20.09 -15.72 -32.55
C LEU A 345 19.74 -17.12 -33.10
N HIS A 346 20.65 -18.09 -32.98
CA HIS A 346 20.42 -19.48 -33.39
C HIS A 346 19.98 -20.42 -32.25
N ARG A 347 19.97 -19.94 -31.00
CA ARG A 347 19.62 -20.71 -29.80
C ARG A 347 18.27 -20.30 -29.26
#